data_AF-A0A6N6REL8-F1
#
_entry.id   AF-A0A6N6REL8-F1
#
_cell.length_a   1.000
_cell.length_b   1.000
_cell.length_c   1.000
_cell.angle_alpha   90.00
_cell.angle_beta   90.00
_cell.angle_gamma   90.00
#
_symmetry.space_group_name_H-M   'P 1'
#
loop_
_entity.id
_entity.type
_entity.pdbx_description
1 polymer ?
#
loop_
_entity_poly.entity_id
_entity_poly.type
_entity_poly.pdbx_seq_one_letter_code
_entity_poly.pdbx_strand_id
1 'polypeptide(L)'
;MKKVLIALAAFAAFACSNESSDANVETIHSGETPELQESIEISLLEAFAENPAVLKSMEGNQIETLIEDAKANADQVLTFYVANAEKALEVAAGYQYAVVVTGNHTAVRIASYDDCQQSGSWGICMPLVEGFIRKGGELKEEADYMNMVVGRPDDQNRKIYLLNRVR
;
A
#
# COMPACT_ATOMS: atom_id res chain seq x y z
N MET A 1 -7.74 -1.08 -59.43
CA MET A 1 -7.51 -2.40 -60.06
C MET A 1 -7.92 -3.49 -59.08
N LYS A 2 -8.53 -4.60 -59.56
CA LYS A 2 -9.02 -5.71 -58.72
C LYS A 2 -7.86 -6.55 -58.17
N LYS A 3 -7.86 -6.86 -56.86
CA LYS A 3 -7.45 -8.15 -56.24
C LYS A 3 -8.33 -8.33 -54.99
N VAL A 4 -9.32 -9.25 -54.96
CA VAL A 4 -9.20 -10.72 -54.76
C VAL A 4 -8.71 -10.97 -53.33
N LEU A 5 -9.57 -11.25 -52.34
CA LEU A 5 -10.46 -12.40 -52.07
C LEU A 5 -9.89 -13.29 -50.95
N ILE A 6 -10.80 -13.68 -50.07
CA ILE A 6 -10.68 -14.54 -48.88
C ILE A 6 -9.78 -15.77 -49.08
N ALA A 7 -9.02 -16.12 -48.05
CA ALA A 7 -8.56 -17.48 -47.80
C ALA A 7 -8.74 -17.84 -46.31
N LEU A 8 -9.80 -18.61 -46.02
CA LEU A 8 -9.93 -19.35 -44.77
C LEU A 8 -9.13 -20.65 -44.92
N ALA A 9 -8.24 -20.98 -43.99
CA ALA A 9 -7.47 -22.22 -44.04
C ALA A 9 -7.61 -22.98 -42.71
N ALA A 10 -8.54 -23.94 -42.70
CA ALA A 10 -8.62 -24.95 -41.65
C ALA A 10 -7.79 -26.18 -42.06
N PHE A 11 -6.79 -26.52 -41.25
CA PHE A 11 -6.02 -27.76 -41.29
C PHE A 11 -5.55 -28.05 -39.86
N ALA A 12 -5.44 -29.29 -39.37
CA ALA A 12 -6.14 -30.53 -39.70
C ALA A 12 -5.99 -31.41 -38.45
N ALA A 13 -6.95 -32.29 -38.16
CA ALA A 13 -6.88 -33.12 -36.96
C ALA A 13 -5.68 -34.10 -37.02
N PHE A 14 -4.76 -34.02 -36.05
CA PHE A 14 -3.73 -35.04 -35.89
C PHE A 14 -4.30 -36.19 -35.04
N ALA A 15 -5.00 -37.10 -35.71
CA ALA A 15 -5.43 -38.36 -35.10
C ALA A 15 -4.22 -39.31 -35.01
N CYS A 16 -3.59 -39.39 -33.84
CA CYS A 16 -2.75 -40.53 -33.50
C CYS A 16 -3.65 -41.70 -33.09
N SER A 17 -3.82 -42.67 -33.99
CA SER A 17 -4.38 -43.97 -33.64
C SER A 17 -3.49 -44.66 -32.63
N ASN A 18 -4.03 -45.01 -31.47
CA ASN A 18 -3.56 -46.13 -30.67
C ASN A 18 -4.73 -47.10 -30.54
N GLU A 19 -4.61 -48.25 -31.18
CA GLU A 19 -5.65 -49.28 -31.16
C GLU A 19 -5.61 -50.05 -29.83
N SER A 20 -6.81 -50.33 -29.34
CA SER A 20 -7.21 -50.98 -28.09
C SER A 20 -6.33 -52.09 -27.51
N SER A 21 -6.29 -52.13 -26.17
CA SER A 21 -6.67 -53.34 -25.41
C SER A 21 -7.27 -52.95 -24.04
N ASP A 22 -8.57 -52.68 -24.07
CA ASP A 22 -9.60 -52.73 -23.02
C ASP A 22 -9.25 -52.62 -21.52
N ALA A 23 -9.70 -51.53 -20.88
CA ALA A 23 -10.21 -51.51 -19.50
C ALA A 23 -11.06 -50.25 -19.21
N ASN A 24 -12.39 -50.35 -19.22
CA ASN A 24 -13.35 -49.35 -18.69
C ASN A 24 -14.77 -49.99 -18.65
N VAL A 25 -15.80 -49.56 -17.91
CA VAL A 25 -16.06 -48.41 -17.02
C VAL A 25 -16.94 -48.92 -15.83
N GLU A 26 -17.03 -48.31 -14.64
CA GLU A 26 -17.77 -47.07 -14.28
C GLU A 26 -17.43 -46.63 -12.82
N THR A 27 -17.75 -45.44 -12.25
CA THR A 27 -18.05 -44.04 -12.69
C THR A 27 -18.44 -43.27 -11.39
N ILE A 28 -17.64 -42.32 -10.85
CA ILE A 28 -17.81 -40.84 -10.88
C ILE A 28 -16.68 -40.18 -10.03
N HIS A 29 -16.19 -39.00 -10.46
CA HIS A 29 -15.45 -37.89 -9.78
C HIS A 29 -14.32 -38.14 -8.75
N SER A 30 -13.13 -37.56 -8.93
CA SER A 30 -12.78 -36.10 -8.94
C SER A 30 -12.89 -35.49 -7.53
N GLY A 31 -11.85 -34.91 -6.93
CA GLY A 31 -10.58 -34.50 -7.52
C GLY A 31 -10.11 -33.23 -6.81
N GLU A 32 -9.71 -33.36 -5.54
CA GLU A 32 -9.29 -32.23 -4.72
C GLU A 32 -7.80 -31.94 -4.95
N THR A 33 -7.57 -31.03 -5.90
CA THR A 33 -6.32 -30.27 -6.01
C THR A 33 -6.07 -29.54 -4.68
N PRO A 34 -4.85 -29.55 -4.11
CA PRO A 34 -4.56 -28.70 -2.97
C PRO A 34 -4.77 -27.23 -3.34
N GLU A 35 -5.62 -26.53 -2.60
CA GLU A 35 -5.78 -25.08 -2.78
C GLU A 35 -4.42 -24.40 -2.55
N LEU A 36 -4.00 -23.61 -3.54
CA LEU A 36 -2.90 -22.67 -3.37
C LEU A 36 -3.35 -21.63 -2.33
N GLN A 37 -2.79 -21.71 -1.13
CA GLN A 37 -2.85 -20.61 -0.18
C GLN A 37 -2.16 -19.41 -0.82
N GLU A 38 -2.95 -18.45 -1.27
CA GLU A 38 -2.47 -17.14 -1.71
C GLU A 38 -1.90 -16.44 -0.47
N SER A 39 -0.58 -16.49 -0.33
CA SER A 39 0.13 -15.72 0.69
C SER A 39 -0.03 -14.25 0.35
N ILE A 40 -0.90 -13.55 1.08
CA ILE A 40 -1.06 -12.10 0.97
C ILE A 40 0.29 -11.46 1.29
N GLU A 41 0.98 -10.97 0.27
CA GLU A 41 2.24 -10.26 0.43
C GLU A 41 1.93 -8.85 0.94
N ILE A 42 2.07 -8.67 2.26
CA ILE A 42 1.83 -7.39 2.95
C ILE A 42 2.85 -6.37 2.44
N SER A 43 2.38 -5.25 1.89
CA SER A 43 3.26 -4.19 1.38
C SER A 43 3.99 -3.47 2.52
N LEU A 44 5.10 -2.79 2.21
CA LEU A 44 5.85 -2.07 3.24
C LEU A 44 5.05 -0.93 3.87
N LEU A 45 4.20 -0.24 3.10
CA LEU A 45 3.25 0.75 3.63
C LEU A 45 2.32 0.12 4.67
N GLU A 46 1.77 -1.06 4.39
CA GLU A 46 0.85 -1.76 5.28
C GLU A 46 1.56 -2.25 6.54
N ALA A 47 2.71 -2.91 6.38
CA ALA A 47 3.54 -3.35 7.50
C ALA A 47 3.95 -2.17 8.41
N PHE A 48 4.26 -1.00 7.83
CA PHE A 48 4.59 0.21 8.57
C PHE A 48 3.38 0.82 9.28
N ALA A 49 2.21 0.80 8.65
CA ALA A 49 0.96 1.28 9.21
C ALA A 49 0.48 0.43 10.41
N GLU A 50 0.76 -0.87 10.40
CA GLU A 50 0.54 -1.75 11.54
C GLU A 50 1.61 -1.58 12.63
N ASN A 51 2.90 -1.56 12.23
CA ASN A 51 4.02 -1.43 13.15
C ASN A 51 5.20 -0.67 12.50
N PRO A 52 5.43 0.60 12.87
CA PRO A 52 6.51 1.40 12.29
C PRO A 52 7.90 0.77 12.41
N ALA A 53 8.13 -0.07 13.42
CA ALA A 53 9.43 -0.69 13.69
C ALA A 53 9.97 -1.56 12.53
N VAL A 54 9.14 -1.92 11.54
CA VAL A 54 9.58 -2.61 10.31
C VAL A 54 10.73 -1.89 9.59
N LEU A 55 10.82 -0.55 9.67
CA LEU A 55 11.93 0.20 9.08
C LEU A 55 13.28 -0.10 9.77
N LYS A 56 13.29 -0.48 11.06
CA LYS A 56 14.55 -0.79 11.77
C LYS A 56 15.24 -2.05 11.25
N SER A 57 14.49 -2.97 10.62
CA SER A 57 15.02 -4.18 9.99
C SER A 57 15.53 -3.97 8.55
N MET A 58 15.39 -2.77 7.99
CA MET A 58 15.77 -2.48 6.60
C MET A 58 17.12 -1.76 6.50
N GLU A 59 17.91 -2.15 5.51
CA GLU A 59 19.13 -1.44 5.13
C GLU A 59 18.84 -0.24 4.21
N GLY A 60 19.82 0.65 4.05
CA GLY A 60 19.75 1.77 3.12
C GLY A 60 18.83 2.91 3.58
N ASN A 61 18.04 3.45 2.65
CA ASN A 61 17.20 4.64 2.86
C ASN A 61 15.74 4.21 3.10
N GLN A 62 15.43 3.81 4.33
CA GLN A 62 14.18 3.12 4.65
C GLN A 62 12.93 3.99 4.42
N ILE A 63 13.00 5.29 4.72
CA ILE A 63 11.88 6.22 4.50
C ILE A 63 11.62 6.43 2.99
N GLU A 64 12.66 6.46 2.16
CA GLU A 64 12.49 6.59 0.71
C GLU A 64 11.95 5.29 0.09
N THR A 65 12.38 4.13 0.56
CA THR A 65 11.79 2.83 0.19
C THR A 65 10.31 2.76 0.59
N LEU A 66 9.94 3.20 1.79
CA LEU A 66 8.55 3.32 2.23
C LEU A 66 7.74 4.27 1.33
N ILE A 67 8.33 5.39 0.90
CA ILE A 67 7.67 6.35 0.00
C ILE A 67 7.38 5.74 -1.38
N GLU A 68 8.31 4.95 -1.94
CA GLU A 68 8.06 4.28 -3.22
C GLU A 68 7.02 3.16 -3.11
N ASP A 69 7.04 2.34 -2.05
CA ASP A 69 5.98 1.37 -1.77
C ASP A 69 4.63 2.07 -1.59
N ALA A 70 4.58 3.15 -0.83
CA ALA A 70 3.35 3.86 -0.53
C ALA A 70 2.73 4.54 -1.77
N LYS A 71 3.54 4.94 -2.77
CA LYS A 71 3.02 5.41 -4.07
C LYS A 71 2.37 4.29 -4.89
N ALA A 72 2.81 3.04 -4.71
CA ALA A 72 2.29 1.88 -5.43
C ALA A 72 1.07 1.27 -4.74
N ASN A 73 1.04 1.26 -3.40
CA ASN A 73 0.14 0.43 -2.60
C ASN A 73 -0.93 1.18 -1.79
N ALA A 74 -0.89 2.52 -1.73
CA ALA A 74 -1.93 3.32 -1.08
C ALA A 74 -3.19 3.43 -1.95
N ASP A 75 -4.36 3.30 -1.33
CA ASP A 75 -5.66 3.45 -2.01
C ASP A 75 -5.95 4.92 -2.35
N GLN A 76 -5.43 5.86 -1.54
CA GLN A 76 -5.51 7.29 -1.81
C GLN A 76 -4.27 8.02 -1.26
N VAL A 77 -3.83 9.06 -1.98
CA VAL A 77 -2.76 9.96 -1.51
C VAL A 77 -3.30 11.38 -1.41
N LEU A 78 -3.20 11.98 -0.22
CA LEU A 78 -3.50 13.38 0.03
C LEU A 78 -2.20 14.20 0.10
N THR A 79 -2.27 15.47 -0.32
CA THR A 79 -1.24 16.46 0.03
C THR A 79 -1.71 17.22 1.27
N PHE A 80 -0.82 17.48 2.23
CA PHE A 80 -1.16 18.10 3.51
C PHE A 80 -0.53 19.49 3.64
N TYR A 81 -1.36 20.52 3.73
CA TYR A 81 -0.96 21.93 3.86
C TYR A 81 -2.02 22.71 4.64
N VAL A 82 -1.70 23.91 5.14
CA VAL A 82 -2.52 24.59 6.15
C VAL A 82 -3.98 24.80 5.71
N ALA A 83 -4.21 25.14 4.45
CA ALA A 83 -5.54 25.44 3.92
C ALA A 83 -6.41 24.20 3.63
N ASN A 84 -5.86 22.98 3.72
CA ASN A 84 -6.65 21.74 3.60
C ASN A 84 -6.47 20.78 4.79
N ALA A 85 -5.74 21.19 5.84
CA ALA A 85 -5.32 20.29 6.91
C ALA A 85 -6.49 19.61 7.64
N GLU A 86 -7.56 20.37 7.93
CA GLU A 86 -8.78 19.84 8.54
C GLU A 86 -9.43 18.77 7.65
N LYS A 87 -9.69 19.10 6.37
CA LYS A 87 -10.34 18.18 5.44
C LYS A 87 -9.47 16.96 5.13
N ALA A 88 -8.16 17.12 5.10
CA ALA A 88 -7.23 16.02 4.88
C ALA A 88 -7.26 15.01 6.03
N LEU A 89 -7.33 15.50 7.29
CA LEU A 89 -7.48 14.63 8.46
C LEU A 89 -8.88 14.03 8.58
N GLU A 90 -9.93 14.77 8.24
CA GLU A 90 -11.31 14.26 8.18
C GLU A 90 -11.42 13.09 7.18
N VAL A 91 -10.82 13.21 5.99
CA VAL A 91 -10.76 12.11 5.01
C VAL A 91 -9.90 10.96 5.54
N ALA A 92 -8.75 11.25 6.14
CA ALA A 92 -7.85 10.23 6.68
C ALA A 92 -8.48 9.40 7.81
N ALA A 93 -9.33 10.00 8.65
CA ALA A 93 -10.08 9.32 9.71
C ALA A 93 -11.16 8.36 9.17
N GLY A 94 -11.51 8.45 7.89
CA GLY A 94 -12.39 7.50 7.19
C GLY A 94 -11.67 6.26 6.65
N TYR A 95 -10.35 6.14 6.84
CA TYR A 95 -9.54 4.99 6.42
C TYR A 95 -9.03 4.20 7.62
N GLN A 96 -8.79 2.91 7.42
CA GLN A 96 -8.24 2.01 8.44
C GLN A 96 -6.85 2.46 8.91
N TYR A 97 -6.01 2.91 7.97
CA TYR A 97 -4.69 3.44 8.29
C TYR A 97 -4.37 4.72 7.49
N ALA A 98 -3.58 5.60 8.13
CA ALA A 98 -3.05 6.81 7.53
C ALA A 98 -1.57 6.97 7.89
N VAL A 99 -0.70 7.03 6.88
CA VAL A 99 0.75 7.23 7.01
C VAL A 99 1.13 8.59 6.47
N VAL A 100 1.66 9.44 7.35
CA VAL A 100 2.06 10.81 7.06
C VAL A 100 3.57 10.86 6.82
N VAL A 101 3.97 11.43 5.68
CA VAL A 101 5.37 11.59 5.28
C VAL A 101 5.68 13.07 5.10
N THR A 102 6.85 13.51 5.60
CA THR A 102 7.40 14.85 5.32
C THR A 102 8.76 14.72 4.63
N GLY A 103 8.85 15.25 3.40
CA GLY A 103 10.03 15.08 2.55
C GLY A 103 10.39 13.61 2.34
N ASN A 104 11.66 13.26 2.54
CA ASN A 104 12.15 11.88 2.65
C ASN A 104 12.77 11.57 4.02
N HIS A 105 12.46 12.38 5.05
CA HIS A 105 13.14 12.34 6.35
C HIS A 105 12.21 12.12 7.54
N THR A 106 10.89 12.18 7.37
CA THR A 106 9.93 11.85 8.43
C THR A 106 8.85 10.94 7.86
N ALA A 107 8.55 9.85 8.55
CA ALA A 107 7.41 8.96 8.27
C ALA A 107 6.79 8.52 9.59
N VAL A 108 5.48 8.71 9.74
CA VAL A 108 4.71 8.34 10.94
C VAL A 108 3.34 7.81 10.54
N ARG A 109 2.75 6.95 11.37
CA ARG A 109 1.33 6.61 11.29
C ARG A 109 0.52 7.48 12.25
N ILE A 110 -0.75 7.73 11.92
CA ILE A 110 -1.69 8.31 12.90
C ILE A 110 -2.09 7.21 13.89
N ALA A 111 -1.79 7.44 15.17
CA ALA A 111 -2.05 6.49 16.25
C ALA A 111 -3.43 6.70 16.89
N SER A 112 -3.89 7.96 16.96
CA SER A 112 -5.22 8.32 17.45
C SER A 112 -5.67 9.66 16.87
N TYR A 113 -6.92 9.74 16.41
CA TYR A 113 -7.56 11.01 16.04
C TYR A 113 -8.22 11.70 17.23
N ASP A 114 -8.64 10.93 18.24
CA ASP A 114 -9.30 11.44 19.46
C ASP A 114 -8.31 12.04 20.45
N ASP A 115 -7.07 11.52 20.47
CA ASP A 115 -5.96 12.10 21.23
C ASP A 115 -5.22 13.10 20.33
N CYS A 116 -5.50 14.39 20.50
CA CYS A 116 -5.01 15.44 19.64
C CYS A 116 -4.69 16.74 20.40
N GLN A 117 -3.75 17.52 19.86
CA GLN A 117 -3.33 18.80 20.43
C GLN A 117 -3.68 19.95 19.49
N GLN A 118 -4.33 21.00 20.02
CA GLN A 118 -4.62 22.21 19.24
C GLN A 118 -3.32 22.92 18.82
N SER A 119 -3.09 23.05 17.51
CA SER A 119 -1.92 23.70 16.97
C SER A 119 -2.23 25.09 16.45
N GLY A 120 -1.66 26.12 17.10
CA GLY A 120 -1.82 27.51 16.65
C GLY A 120 -1.20 27.80 15.27
N SER A 121 -0.23 27.00 14.81
CA SER A 121 0.35 27.14 13.46
C SER A 121 -0.46 26.42 12.38
N TRP A 122 -1.08 25.28 12.69
CA TRP A 122 -1.91 24.53 11.75
C TRP A 122 -3.39 24.94 11.77
N GLY A 123 -3.83 25.66 12.80
CA GLY A 123 -5.21 26.14 12.98
C GLY A 123 -6.19 25.11 13.54
N ILE A 124 -5.75 23.86 13.71
CA ILE A 124 -6.60 22.69 13.99
C ILE A 124 -6.03 21.82 15.13
N CYS A 125 -6.82 20.85 15.59
CA CYS A 125 -6.32 19.78 16.43
C CYS A 125 -5.50 18.79 15.61
N MET A 126 -4.29 18.47 16.08
CA MET A 126 -3.32 17.65 15.37
C MET A 126 -3.16 16.31 16.12
N PRO A 127 -3.39 15.17 15.45
CA PRO A 127 -3.52 13.86 16.10
C PRO A 127 -2.21 13.36 16.69
N LEU A 128 -2.29 12.42 17.62
CA LEU A 128 -1.15 11.64 18.08
C LEU A 128 -0.61 10.77 16.93
N VAL A 129 0.70 10.83 16.70
CA VAL A 129 1.39 10.04 15.67
C VAL A 129 2.58 9.31 16.27
N GLU A 130 2.98 8.21 15.64
CA GLU A 130 4.22 7.50 15.98
C GLU A 130 4.96 7.01 14.73
N GLY A 131 6.28 6.95 14.81
CA GLY A 131 7.14 6.48 13.73
C GLY A 131 8.55 7.06 13.86
N PHE A 132 9.08 7.62 12.78
CA PHE A 132 10.50 7.97 12.68
C PHE A 132 10.77 9.33 12.04
N ILE A 133 11.78 10.03 12.58
CA ILE A 133 12.52 11.07 11.87
C ILE A 133 13.96 10.60 11.66
N ARG A 134 14.46 10.70 10.42
CA ARG A 134 15.87 10.51 10.09
C ARG A 134 16.70 11.73 10.50
N LYS A 135 17.56 11.56 11.50
CA LYS A 135 18.48 12.59 12.02
C LYS A 135 19.92 12.06 11.98
N GLY A 136 20.82 12.75 11.30
CA GLY A 136 22.24 12.35 11.21
C GLY A 136 22.51 11.05 10.44
N GLY A 137 21.58 10.59 9.61
CA GLY A 137 21.67 9.30 8.89
C GLY A 137 20.98 8.14 9.62
N GLU A 138 20.58 8.32 10.88
CA GLU A 138 19.91 7.30 11.68
C GLU A 138 18.41 7.58 11.79
N LEU A 139 17.59 6.53 11.85
CA LEU A 139 16.18 6.64 12.24
C LEU A 139 16.08 6.85 13.76
N LYS A 140 15.37 7.90 14.18
CA LYS A 140 15.00 8.16 15.57
C LYS A 140 13.50 7.96 15.73
N GLU A 141 13.11 7.15 16.72
CA GLU A 141 11.70 6.98 17.08
C GLU A 141 11.15 8.29 17.64
N GLU A 142 9.94 8.64 17.21
CA GLU A 142 9.20 9.80 17.69
C GLU A 142 7.75 9.37 17.90
N ALA A 143 7.17 9.75 19.03
CA ALA A 143 5.75 9.55 19.36
C ALA A 143 5.26 10.79 20.11
N ASP A 144 4.52 11.66 19.41
CA ASP A 144 4.07 12.98 19.86
C ASP A 144 2.92 13.42 18.94
N TYR A 145 2.31 14.58 19.19
CA TYR A 145 1.31 15.15 18.30
C TYR A 145 1.91 15.55 16.96
N MET A 146 1.14 15.36 15.89
CA MET A 146 1.63 15.49 14.51
C MET A 146 2.35 16.82 14.24
N ASN A 147 1.92 17.93 14.82
CA ASN A 147 2.57 19.24 14.65
C ASN A 147 3.98 19.36 15.25
N MET A 148 4.34 18.49 16.20
CA MET A 148 5.69 18.44 16.76
C MET A 148 6.63 17.61 15.86
N VAL A 149 6.07 16.63 15.13
CA VAL A 149 6.82 15.68 14.28
C VAL A 149 6.93 16.14 12.82
N VAL A 150 5.86 16.67 12.21
CA VAL A 150 5.84 17.16 10.81
C VAL A 150 6.22 18.65 10.69
N GLY A 151 6.50 19.29 11.82
CA GLY A 151 6.86 20.70 11.90
C GLY A 151 5.70 21.68 11.72
N ARG A 152 6.05 22.94 11.42
CA ARG A 152 5.09 24.02 11.11
C ARG A 152 4.73 24.00 9.61
N PRO A 153 3.61 24.61 9.19
CA PRO A 153 3.33 24.78 7.78
C PRO A 153 4.43 25.59 7.09
N ASP A 154 4.93 25.05 5.99
CA ASP A 154 5.97 25.61 5.11
C ASP A 154 5.88 24.91 3.74
N ASP A 155 6.84 25.17 2.85
CA ASP A 155 6.89 24.60 1.50
C ASP A 155 7.37 23.13 1.44
N GLN A 156 7.57 22.44 2.58
CA GLN A 156 7.92 21.02 2.56
C GLN A 156 6.76 20.18 2.03
N ASN A 157 7.08 19.26 1.10
CA ASN A 157 6.13 18.29 0.58
C ASN A 157 5.70 17.31 1.69
N ARG A 158 4.47 17.48 2.18
CA ARG A 158 3.80 16.56 3.13
C ARG A 158 2.72 15.78 2.42
N LYS A 159 2.74 14.46 2.57
CA LYS A 159 1.74 13.53 2.01
C LYS A 159 1.10 12.72 3.12
N ILE A 160 -0.17 12.36 2.94
CA ILE A 160 -0.84 11.32 3.72
C ILE A 160 -1.21 10.20 2.75
N TYR A 161 -0.67 9.01 2.99
CA TYR A 161 -0.98 7.79 2.29
C TYR A 161 -2.04 7.03 3.08
N LEU A 162 -3.16 6.71 2.43
CA LEU A 162 -4.35 6.15 3.05
C LEU A 162 -4.56 4.70 2.60
N LEU A 163 -4.96 3.85 3.54
CA LEU A 163 -5.07 2.41 3.33
C LEU A 163 -6.35 1.85 3.97
N ASN A 164 -7.06 1.02 3.21
CA ASN A 164 -8.18 0.19 3.64
C ASN A 164 -7.91 -1.25 3.21
N ARG A 165 -7.68 -2.14 4.17
CA ARG A 165 -7.51 -3.57 3.91
C ARG A 165 -8.70 -4.36 4.44
N VAL A 166 -9.38 -5.03 3.51
CA VAL A 166 -10.32 -6.10 3.85
C VAL A 166 -9.48 -7.31 4.23
N ARG A 167 -9.47 -7.64 5.53
CA ARG A 167 -8.93 -8.90 6.06
C ARG A 167 -9.96 -10.01 5.96
#